data_AF-A0A7T3AA08-F1
#
_entry.id   AF-A0A7T3AA08-F1
#
_cell.length_a   1.000
_cell.length_b   1.000
_cell.length_c   1.000
_cell.angle_alpha   90.00
_cell.angle_beta   90.00
_cell.angle_gamma   90.00
#
_symmetry.space_group_name_H-M   'P 1'
#
loop_
_entity.id
_entity.type
_entity.pdbx_description
1 polymer ?
#
loop_
_entity_poly.entity_id
_entity_poly.type
_entity_poly.pdbx_seq_one_letter_code
_entity_poly.pdbx_strand_id
1 'polypeptide(L)'
;MYATLADLLACHDERDLIQLTDQSGAGVIDQARVDNAIRAASVIIDGHVAMKYRLGQPAPLLTEIAVALAYHRLSGDTPPDAVVDAKKDAMAMLAKIAAGTIKLDQGEEQLPARPGAIVIAPRDRHFSRDKMDGF
;
A
#
# COMPACT_ATOMS: atom_id res chain seq x y z
N MET A 1 1.59 -9.58 6.06
CA MET A 1 0.14 -9.30 5.96
C MET A 1 -0.06 -7.81 6.15
N TYR A 2 -0.83 -7.19 5.27
CA TYR A 2 -0.98 -5.72 5.22
C TYR A 2 -2.32 -5.21 5.75
N ALA A 3 -3.28 -6.10 5.94
CA ALA A 3 -4.60 -5.79 6.48
C ALA A 3 -5.03 -6.87 7.49
N THR A 4 -6.01 -6.53 8.31
CA THR A 4 -6.63 -7.39 9.31
C THR A 4 -8.15 -7.45 9.09
N LEU A 5 -8.81 -8.38 9.79
CA LEU A 5 -10.28 -8.46 9.79
C LEU A 5 -10.92 -7.16 10.33
N ALA A 6 -10.27 -6.50 11.29
CA ALA A 6 -10.74 -5.22 11.83
C ALA A 6 -10.73 -4.10 10.76
N ASP A 7 -9.71 -4.09 9.88
CA ASP A 7 -9.64 -3.12 8.78
C ASP A 7 -10.75 -3.35 7.75
N LEU A 8 -11.10 -4.62 7.48
CA LEU A 8 -12.24 -4.98 6.63
C LEU A 8 -13.57 -4.53 7.26
N LEU A 9 -13.76 -4.74 8.56
CA LEU A 9 -14.95 -4.29 9.30
C LEU A 9 -15.05 -2.77 9.42
N ALA A 10 -13.91 -2.06 9.37
CA ALA A 10 -13.90 -0.60 9.38
C ALA A 10 -14.37 0.00 8.05
N CYS A 11 -14.13 -0.70 6.93
CA CYS A 11 -14.53 -0.26 5.59
C CYS A 11 -15.86 -0.83 5.12
N HIS A 12 -16.26 -2.01 5.61
CA HIS A 12 -17.44 -2.74 5.16
C HIS A 12 -18.29 -3.22 6.33
N ASP A 13 -19.60 -3.27 6.11
CA ASP A 13 -20.53 -3.79 7.11
C ASP A 13 -20.30 -5.28 7.38
N GLU A 14 -20.39 -5.65 8.67
CA GLU A 14 -20.21 -7.03 9.13
C GLU A 14 -21.18 -8.00 8.40
N ARG A 15 -22.41 -7.55 8.15
CA ARG A 15 -23.44 -8.33 7.46
C ARG A 15 -23.06 -8.70 6.03
N ASP A 16 -22.44 -7.78 5.31
CA ASP A 16 -21.99 -8.01 3.94
C ASP A 16 -20.84 -9.02 3.95
N LEU A 17 -19.90 -8.89 4.88
CA LEU A 17 -18.81 -9.84 5.04
C LEU A 17 -19.30 -11.24 5.40
N ILE A 18 -20.32 -11.36 6.26
CA ILE A 18 -20.97 -12.65 6.54
C ILE A 18 -21.55 -13.23 5.25
N GLN A 19 -22.34 -12.48 4.48
CA GLN A 19 -22.92 -13.00 3.23
C GLN A 19 -21.88 -13.49 2.22
N LEU A 20 -20.73 -12.83 2.15
CA LEU A 20 -19.66 -13.18 1.21
C LEU A 20 -18.82 -14.38 1.68
N THR A 21 -18.64 -14.52 2.99
CA THR A 21 -17.76 -15.53 3.58
C THR A 21 -18.50 -16.81 3.97
N ASP A 22 -19.74 -16.70 4.42
CA ASP A 22 -20.56 -17.77 5.00
C ASP A 22 -21.15 -18.71 3.94
N GLN A 23 -20.37 -19.70 3.53
CA GLN A 23 -20.84 -20.78 2.66
C GLN A 23 -21.61 -21.88 3.40
N SER A 24 -21.39 -22.01 4.72
CA SER A 24 -22.01 -23.05 5.54
C SER A 24 -23.38 -22.64 6.09
N GLY A 25 -23.75 -21.36 5.97
CA GLY A 25 -25.00 -20.81 6.50
C GLY A 25 -24.98 -20.69 8.02
N ALA A 26 -23.80 -20.56 8.62
CA ALA A 26 -23.61 -20.47 10.06
C ALA A 26 -23.99 -19.09 10.64
N GLY A 27 -24.20 -18.08 9.78
CA GLY A 27 -24.54 -16.71 10.17
C GLY A 27 -23.38 -15.96 10.83
N VAL A 28 -22.15 -16.45 10.67
CA VAL A 28 -20.93 -15.87 11.24
C VAL A 28 -19.85 -15.74 10.17
N ILE A 29 -18.90 -14.82 10.37
CA ILE A 29 -17.78 -14.63 9.45
C ILE A 29 -16.88 -15.86 9.48
N ASP A 30 -16.62 -16.45 8.31
CA ASP A 30 -15.58 -17.48 8.17
C ASP A 30 -14.20 -16.81 8.18
N GLN A 31 -13.60 -16.77 9.36
CA GLN A 31 -12.29 -16.15 9.58
C GLN A 31 -11.18 -16.82 8.75
N ALA A 32 -11.25 -18.13 8.50
CA ALA A 32 -10.23 -18.81 7.70
C ALA A 32 -10.26 -18.36 6.24
N ARG A 33 -11.46 -18.09 5.72
CA ARG A 33 -11.66 -17.57 4.37
C ARG A 33 -11.21 -16.11 4.24
N VAL A 34 -11.52 -15.28 5.23
CA VAL A 34 -11.03 -13.89 5.31
C VAL A 34 -9.50 -13.86 5.35
N ASP A 35 -8.89 -14.67 6.22
CA ASP A 35 -7.42 -14.74 6.34
C ASP A 35 -6.77 -15.21 5.04
N ASN A 36 -7.38 -16.17 4.32
CA ASN A 36 -6.88 -16.62 3.03
C ASN A 36 -6.98 -15.50 1.97
N ALA A 37 -8.07 -14.74 1.95
CA ALA A 37 -8.22 -13.60 1.05
C ALA A 37 -7.17 -12.50 1.32
N ILE A 38 -6.95 -12.17 2.60
CA ILE A 38 -5.92 -11.21 3.03
C ILE A 38 -4.52 -11.70 2.68
N ARG A 39 -4.21 -13.00 2.88
CA ARG A 39 -2.92 -13.58 2.49
C ARG A 39 -2.68 -13.44 1.00
N ALA A 40 -3.66 -13.78 0.19
CA ALA A 40 -3.53 -13.68 -1.25
C ALA A 40 -3.33 -12.23 -1.72
N ALA A 41 -4.07 -11.27 -1.13
CA ALA A 41 -3.85 -9.85 -1.39
C ALA A 41 -2.43 -9.41 -0.98
N SER A 42 -1.95 -9.88 0.17
CA SER A 42 -0.61 -9.56 0.66
C SER A 42 0.48 -10.05 -0.28
N VAL A 43 0.37 -11.27 -0.82
CA VAL A 43 1.32 -11.83 -1.78
C VAL A 43 1.40 -10.97 -3.06
N ILE A 44 0.27 -10.45 -3.53
CA ILE A 44 0.23 -9.57 -4.71
C ILE A 44 0.98 -8.26 -4.39
N ILE A 45 0.70 -7.65 -3.25
CA ILE A 45 1.36 -6.42 -2.80
C ILE A 45 2.87 -6.64 -2.65
N ASP A 46 3.27 -7.73 -2.00
CA ASP A 46 4.68 -8.12 -1.85
C ASP A 46 5.37 -8.22 -3.20
N GLY A 47 4.74 -8.85 -4.20
CA GLY A 47 5.28 -8.96 -5.55
C GLY A 47 5.54 -7.62 -6.24
N HIS A 48 4.72 -6.61 -5.97
CA HIS A 48 4.88 -5.27 -6.53
C HIS A 48 5.88 -4.40 -5.77
N VAL A 49 5.94 -4.56 -4.44
CA VAL A 49 6.69 -3.64 -3.57
C VAL A 49 8.09 -4.16 -3.23
N ALA A 50 8.30 -5.48 -3.22
CA ALA A 50 9.57 -6.10 -2.83
C ALA A 50 10.78 -5.70 -3.68
N MET A 51 10.56 -5.20 -4.92
CA MET A 51 11.65 -4.73 -5.78
C MET A 51 12.23 -3.38 -5.34
N LYS A 52 11.42 -2.51 -4.70
CA LYS A 52 11.82 -1.13 -4.38
C LYS A 52 11.89 -0.81 -2.90
N TYR A 53 11.07 -1.46 -2.08
CA TYR A 53 10.97 -1.15 -0.65
C TYR A 53 11.22 -2.40 0.17
N ARG A 54 12.09 -2.30 1.17
CA ARG A 54 12.14 -3.24 2.29
C ARG A 54 11.18 -2.74 3.35
N LEU A 55 9.96 -3.26 3.33
CA LEU A 55 8.92 -2.84 4.26
C LEU A 55 9.17 -3.47 5.65
N GLY A 56 9.43 -2.63 6.64
CA GLY A 56 9.46 -3.03 8.06
C GLY A 56 8.09 -2.97 8.74
N GLN A 57 7.19 -2.09 8.28
CA GLN A 57 5.81 -1.96 8.75
C GLN A 57 4.84 -1.69 7.57
N PRO A 58 3.58 -2.16 7.66
CA PRO A 58 2.57 -1.90 6.64
C PRO A 58 2.19 -0.42 6.63
N ALA A 59 2.40 0.26 5.51
CA ALA A 59 1.94 1.64 5.33
C ALA A 59 0.41 1.67 5.19
N PRO A 60 -0.29 2.71 5.69
CA PRO A 60 -1.76 2.81 5.62
C PRO A 60 -2.32 2.64 4.21
N LEU A 61 -1.64 3.18 3.20
CA LEU A 61 -2.01 3.04 1.80
C LEU A 61 -1.99 1.58 1.32
N LEU A 62 -1.03 0.77 1.80
CA LEU A 62 -0.97 -0.65 1.48
C LEU A 62 -2.09 -1.43 2.18
N THR A 63 -2.50 -0.98 3.36
CA THR A 63 -3.66 -1.54 4.08
C THR A 63 -4.94 -1.33 3.30
N GLU A 64 -5.22 -0.11 2.82
CA GLU A 64 -6.40 0.19 1.98
C GLU A 64 -6.43 -0.66 0.70
N ILE A 65 -5.28 -0.76 0.02
CA ILE A 65 -5.15 -1.60 -1.17
C ILE A 65 -5.39 -3.09 -0.86
N ALA A 66 -4.84 -3.57 0.25
CA ALA A 66 -5.03 -4.95 0.70
C ALA A 66 -6.50 -5.25 1.00
N VAL A 67 -7.22 -4.32 1.64
CA VAL A 67 -8.66 -4.44 1.92
C VAL A 67 -9.46 -4.55 0.62
N ALA A 68 -9.23 -3.66 -0.35
CA ALA A 68 -9.94 -3.69 -1.63
C ALA A 68 -9.70 -4.99 -2.42
N LEU A 69 -8.45 -5.46 -2.46
CA LEU A 69 -8.08 -6.74 -3.11
C LEU A 69 -8.70 -7.94 -2.39
N ALA A 70 -8.68 -7.96 -1.06
CA ALA A 70 -9.28 -9.03 -0.26
C ALA A 70 -10.80 -9.07 -0.46
N TYR A 71 -11.48 -7.92 -0.40
CA TYR A 71 -12.93 -7.81 -0.58
C TYR A 71 -13.39 -8.28 -1.97
N HIS A 72 -12.69 -7.89 -3.03
CA HIS A 72 -12.95 -8.42 -4.38
C HIS A 72 -12.80 -9.94 -4.42
N ARG A 73 -11.80 -10.51 -3.73
CA ARG A 73 -11.58 -11.95 -3.73
C ARG A 73 -12.67 -12.70 -2.96
N LEU A 74 -13.21 -12.09 -1.90
CA LEU A 74 -14.36 -12.63 -1.16
C LEU A 74 -15.65 -12.57 -1.98
N SER A 75 -15.79 -11.56 -2.85
CA SER A 75 -16.95 -11.38 -3.73
C SER A 75 -17.13 -12.47 -4.80
N GLY A 76 -16.12 -13.31 -5.03
CA GLY A 76 -16.23 -14.47 -5.93
C GLY A 76 -16.37 -14.08 -7.40
N ASP A 77 -17.21 -14.83 -8.14
CA ASP A 77 -17.35 -14.74 -9.60
C ASP A 77 -18.30 -13.64 -10.08
N THR A 78 -19.16 -13.11 -9.22
CA THR A 78 -20.10 -12.02 -9.57
C THR A 78 -19.96 -10.84 -8.62
N PRO A 79 -18.78 -10.19 -8.58
CA PRO A 79 -18.60 -8.98 -7.80
C PRO A 79 -19.42 -7.82 -8.41
N PRO A 80 -19.97 -6.93 -7.58
CA PRO A 80 -20.55 -5.67 -8.06
C PRO A 80 -19.52 -4.83 -8.82
N ASP A 81 -19.97 -4.03 -9.79
CA ASP A 81 -19.08 -3.18 -10.62
C ASP A 81 -18.21 -2.26 -9.76
N ALA A 82 -18.76 -1.71 -8.67
CA ALA A 82 -18.01 -0.88 -7.71
C ALA A 82 -16.80 -1.61 -7.10
N VAL A 83 -16.91 -2.92 -6.86
CA VAL A 83 -15.84 -3.75 -6.30
C VAL A 83 -14.77 -4.07 -7.35
N VAL A 84 -15.22 -4.31 -8.59
CA VAL A 84 -14.32 -4.49 -9.74
C VAL A 84 -13.51 -3.24 -9.98
N ASP A 85 -14.14 -2.08 -9.95
CA ASP A 85 -13.47 -0.79 -10.17
C ASP A 85 -12.54 -0.44 -9.00
N ALA A 86 -12.95 -0.68 -7.75
CA ALA A 86 -12.06 -0.53 -6.59
C ALA A 86 -10.80 -1.41 -6.70
N LYS A 87 -10.92 -2.65 -7.19
CA LYS A 87 -9.76 -3.50 -7.47
C LYS A 87 -8.86 -2.93 -8.57
N LYS A 88 -9.45 -2.43 -9.67
CA LYS A 88 -8.68 -1.82 -10.77
C LYS A 88 -7.91 -0.60 -10.27
N ASP A 89 -8.54 0.25 -9.48
CA ASP A 89 -7.92 1.43 -8.89
C ASP A 89 -6.80 1.04 -7.92
N ALA A 90 -7.02 0.04 -7.07
CA ALA A 90 -6.00 -0.49 -6.17
C ALA A 90 -4.78 -1.06 -6.95
N MET A 91 -5.01 -1.81 -8.03
CA MET A 91 -3.94 -2.29 -8.91
C MET A 91 -3.21 -1.16 -9.63
N ALA A 92 -3.92 -0.12 -10.06
CA ALA A 92 -3.32 1.05 -10.69
C ALA A 92 -2.47 1.85 -9.68
N MET A 93 -2.91 1.96 -8.43
CA MET A 93 -2.11 2.56 -7.35
C MET A 93 -0.87 1.72 -7.07
N LEU A 94 -0.97 0.39 -6.97
CA LEU A 94 0.21 -0.49 -6.83
C LEU A 94 1.20 -0.32 -7.97
N ALA A 95 0.72 -0.21 -9.21
CA ALA A 95 1.57 0.04 -10.37
C ALA A 95 2.29 1.39 -10.26
N LYS A 96 1.60 2.45 -9.81
CA LYS A 96 2.21 3.78 -9.57
C LYS A 96 3.22 3.76 -8.43
N ILE A 97 2.97 3.00 -7.37
CA ILE A 97 3.91 2.81 -6.24
C ILE A 97 5.14 2.05 -6.72
N ALA A 98 4.96 0.95 -7.45
CA ALA A 98 6.06 0.17 -8.04
C ALA A 98 6.87 1.02 -9.05
N ALA A 99 6.20 1.87 -9.82
CA ALA A 99 6.86 2.84 -10.72
C ALA A 99 7.64 3.92 -9.94
N GLY A 100 7.33 4.15 -8.66
CA GLY A 100 7.92 5.21 -7.83
C GLY A 100 7.28 6.59 -8.06
N THR A 101 6.12 6.65 -8.71
CA THR A 101 5.34 7.88 -8.90
C THR A 101 4.64 8.29 -7.61
N ILE A 102 4.16 7.32 -6.83
CA ILE A 102 3.61 7.52 -5.50
C ILE A 102 4.66 7.07 -4.50
N LYS A 103 5.04 7.96 -3.58
CA LYS A 103 5.96 7.65 -2.49
C LYS A 103 5.18 7.12 -1.30
N LEU A 104 5.65 6.00 -0.75
CA LEU A 104 5.21 5.52 0.55
C LEU A 104 5.98 6.31 1.61
N ASP A 105 5.29 7.15 2.36
CA ASP A 105 5.90 8.04 3.37
C ASP A 105 6.62 7.29 4.51
N GLN A 106 6.45 5.96 4.59
CA GLN A 106 7.04 5.08 5.61
C GLN A 106 8.01 4.03 5.06
N GLY A 107 8.30 4.04 3.75
CA GLY A 107 9.27 3.12 3.15
C GLY A 107 10.66 3.74 3.09
N GLU A 108 11.66 3.14 3.75
CA GLU A 108 13.06 3.46 3.44
C GLU A 108 13.35 3.09 1.98
N GLU A 109 13.49 4.10 1.14
CA GLU A 109 13.80 3.94 -0.28
C GLU A 109 15.27 3.53 -0.44
N GLN A 110 15.54 2.22 -0.54
CA GLN A 110 16.84 1.72 -0.98
C GLN A 110 16.95 1.81 -2.50
N LEU A 111 17.01 3.04 -3.02
CA LEU A 111 17.63 3.24 -4.32
C LEU A 111 19.14 3.06 -4.12
N PRO A 112 19.83 2.13 -4.82
CA PRO A 112 21.28 2.23 -4.90
C PRO A 112 21.60 3.61 -5.46
N ALA A 113 22.33 4.41 -4.69
CA ALA A 113 22.78 5.72 -5.14
C ALA A 113 23.43 5.53 -6.50
N ARG A 114 22.86 6.12 -7.56
CA ARG A 114 23.55 6.19 -8.85
C ARG A 114 24.91 6.84 -8.59
N PRO A 115 26.05 6.18 -8.87
CA PRO A 115 27.34 6.84 -8.80
C PRO A 115 27.37 7.86 -9.93
N GLY A 116 27.04 9.11 -9.62
CA GLY A 116 26.94 10.18 -10.63
C GLY A 116 25.93 11.28 -10.34
N ALA A 117 25.15 11.22 -9.25
CA ALA A 117 24.45 12.41 -8.79
C ALA A 117 25.49 13.41 -8.28
N ILE A 118 25.83 14.40 -9.12
CA ILE A 118 26.61 15.56 -8.71
C ILE A 118 25.76 16.31 -7.68
N VAL A 119 25.96 15.98 -6.41
CA VAL A 119 25.50 16.80 -5.30
C VAL A 119 26.39 18.04 -5.33
N ILE A 120 25.91 19.10 -5.99
CA ILE A 120 26.52 20.42 -5.85
C ILE A 120 26.22 20.84 -4.41
N ALA A 121 27.14 20.51 -3.49
CA ALA A 121 27.17 21.18 -2.20
C ALA A 121 27.29 22.68 -2.48
N PRO A 122 26.40 23.53 -1.94
CA PRO A 122 26.58 24.97 -2.07
C PRO A 122 27.91 25.30 -1.41
N ARG A 123 28.87 25.78 -2.22
CA ARG A 123 30.15 26.30 -1.72
C ARG A 123 29.86 27.43 -0.75
N ASP A 124 30.58 27.41 0.37
CA ASP A 124 30.45 28.40 1.42
C ASP A 124 30.58 29.81 0.82
N ARG A 125 29.58 30.66 1.09
CA ARG A 125 29.48 31.99 0.45
C ARG A 125 30.48 32.92 1.12
N HIS A 126 31.68 33.04 0.53
CA HIS A 126 32.74 33.92 1.04
C HIS A 126 32.42 35.42 0.95
N PHE A 127 31.39 35.82 0.21
CA PHE A 127 30.90 37.20 0.15
C PHE A 127 29.55 37.32 0.87
N SER A 128 29.56 37.32 2.19
CA SER A 128 28.45 37.82 3.00
C SER A 128 28.75 39.26 3.40
N ARG A 129 27.70 40.09 3.49
CA ARG A 129 27.80 41.51 3.89
C ARG A 129 28.48 41.69 5.25
N ASP A 130 28.40 40.68 6.11
CA ASP A 130 29.09 40.58 7.40
C ASP A 130 30.63 40.53 7.31
N LYS A 131 31.23 40.06 6.21
CA LYS A 131 32.69 39.94 6.08
C LYS A 131 33.36 41.14 5.41
N MET A 132 32.64 42.23 5.15
CA MET A 132 33.13 43.39 4.41
C MET A 132 33.19 44.70 5.22
N ASP A 133 33.13 44.63 6.55
CA ASP A 133 33.28 45.80 7.43
C ASP A 133 34.69 45.81 8.04
N GLY A 134 35.67 46.34 7.29
CA GLY A 134 37.07 46.34 7.76
C GLY A 134 38.14 46.77 6.76
N PHE A 135 37.85 47.72 5.86
CA PHE A 135 38.87 48.47 5.11
C PHE A 135 38.71 49.96 5.35
#